data_AF-A0AAD8HQS9-F1
#
_entry.id   AF-A0AAD8HQS9-F1
#
_cell.length_a   1.000
_cell.length_b   1.000
_cell.length_c   1.000
_cell.angle_alpha   90.00
_cell.angle_beta   90.00
_cell.angle_gamma   90.00
#
_symmetry.space_group_name_H-M   'P 1'
#
loop_
_entity.id
_entity.type
_entity.pdbx_description
1 polymer ?
#
loop_
_entity_poly.entity_id
_entity_poly.type
_entity_poly.pdbx_seq_one_letter_code
_entity_poly.pdbx_strand_id
1 'polypeptide(L)'
;MSFSDDEQIPGTLNVAAGEDEFTVGKAKLKIINSATAPVDENNLRVLLELTGLGNSKERLGLDLVTVLDVSGSMKGDRLEKLKKAMQFMIKKLSPIDRLSIITFGSEAHKVCGLRVVNETSQEEIINLVTQIKAEGWTNITDGLQTALKVLDGRKYKDGRSVGIMLMSDGEQNRGGDATQVEVGSVPVYTFGFGTATNARGDPKAMADVLNGIAKKSNGGTFSDVPKTDGLSVAFAQCLAGLLTLAVQDLKLVISPENKSKVEKVSAGDYGQSGNTTTEPAVTVAFGNLYDKEMRKIIVDLVLPKVDKEVSSQVLKISYKYMNANKTKELKSPPIFASIKRIGKSTPIQKEEVTVEASRIQTAQKMKEARILADQEKFDAAKNKIVEAQNLLEDVEIDGINSLIEILKAELQQFLIFLQSPEIYKKSGRAYALSSELSHERQRHAAKGDAEKTPGMYATPRMEEYKKQSESFAQGKPVPTAAEDDKEEALADPIGPISGALSLQIQIAIQALMSIQNILDSAAPY
;
A
#
# COMPACT_ATOMS: atom_id res chain seq x y z
N MET A 1 21.02 0.79 32.32
CA MET A 1 19.74 0.87 33.05
C MET A 1 18.74 0.00 32.33
N SER A 2 18.09 -0.92 33.04
CA SER A 2 17.05 -1.80 32.50
C SER A 2 15.73 -1.02 32.50
N PHE A 3 15.42 -0.34 31.40
CA PHE A 3 14.12 0.26 31.21
C PHE A 3 13.11 -0.87 30.92
N SER A 4 12.05 -0.98 31.71
CA SER A 4 10.88 -1.77 31.31
C SER A 4 10.12 -0.96 30.26
N ASP A 5 10.63 -1.00 29.03
CA ASP A 5 10.30 -0.14 27.87
C ASP A 5 8.93 -0.38 27.22
N ASP A 6 8.09 -1.21 27.81
CA ASP A 6 6.77 -1.55 27.27
C ASP A 6 5.70 -0.96 28.17
N GLU A 7 5.31 0.28 27.89
CA GLU A 7 4.26 0.98 28.64
C GLU A 7 2.90 0.33 28.37
N GLN A 8 2.16 0.06 29.46
CA GLN A 8 0.79 -0.46 29.41
C GLN A 8 -0.18 0.68 29.11
N ILE A 9 -1.09 0.48 28.16
CA ILE A 9 -2.16 1.44 27.87
C ILE A 9 -3.35 1.12 28.80
N PRO A 10 -4.03 2.14 29.37
CA PRO A 10 -5.26 1.92 30.12
C PRO A 10 -6.29 1.13 29.30
N GLY A 11 -6.78 0.01 29.83
CA GLY A 11 -7.64 -0.95 29.11
C GLY A 11 -8.97 -0.39 28.58
N THR A 12 -9.34 0.83 28.96
CA THR A 12 -10.55 1.54 28.53
C THR A 12 -10.43 2.25 27.17
N LEU A 13 -9.24 2.30 26.56
CA LEU A 13 -9.00 3.06 25.33
C LEU A 13 -8.94 2.21 24.04
N ASN A 14 -8.86 0.89 24.13
CA ASN A 14 -8.77 0.00 22.95
C ASN A 14 -10.14 -0.64 22.62
N VAL A 15 -11.06 0.17 22.10
CA VAL A 15 -12.44 -0.25 21.75
C VAL A 15 -12.45 -1.34 20.66
N ALA A 16 -11.42 -1.40 19.82
CA ALA A 16 -11.28 -2.37 18.73
C ALA A 16 -11.02 -3.81 19.19
N ALA A 17 -10.71 -4.05 20.47
CA ALA A 17 -10.34 -5.36 21.00
C ALA A 17 -11.55 -6.29 21.33
N GLY A 18 -12.78 -5.84 21.08
CA GLY A 18 -14.01 -6.60 21.32
C GLY A 18 -14.16 -7.87 20.46
N GLU A 19 -14.95 -8.83 20.94
CA GLU A 19 -15.35 -10.05 20.22
C GLU A 19 -16.40 -9.73 19.15
N ASP A 20 -15.98 -9.19 18.00
CA ASP A 20 -16.90 -9.10 16.88
C ASP A 20 -16.90 -10.41 16.07
N GLU A 21 -18.09 -11.03 16.01
CA GLU A 21 -18.50 -11.87 14.88
C GLU A 21 -18.40 -11.04 13.57
N PHE A 22 -18.74 -11.59 12.40
CA PHE A 22 -18.67 -10.84 11.14
C PHE A 22 -19.76 -9.75 11.06
N THR A 23 -19.82 -8.85 12.04
CA THR A 23 -20.88 -7.85 12.28
C THR A 23 -20.64 -6.58 11.46
N VAL A 24 -19.38 -6.28 11.11
CA VAL A 24 -19.01 -5.10 10.30
C VAL A 24 -18.02 -5.53 9.21
N GLY A 25 -18.47 -5.60 7.96
CA GLY A 25 -17.58 -5.87 6.82
C GLY A 25 -16.58 -4.73 6.64
N LYS A 26 -15.32 -4.91 7.03
CA LYS A 26 -14.26 -3.89 6.92
C LYS A 26 -13.60 -3.83 5.54
N ALA A 27 -14.09 -4.64 4.60
CA ALA A 27 -13.69 -4.63 3.20
C ALA A 27 -14.93 -4.75 2.32
N LYS A 28 -14.82 -4.22 1.10
CA LYS A 28 -15.83 -4.35 0.05
C LYS A 28 -15.18 -4.88 -1.22
N LEU A 29 -15.81 -5.89 -1.83
CA LEU A 29 -15.42 -6.39 -3.15
C LEU A 29 -16.41 -5.88 -4.20
N LYS A 30 -15.88 -5.33 -5.30
CA LYS A 30 -16.61 -5.02 -6.53
C LYS A 30 -16.06 -5.89 -7.66
N ILE A 31 -16.97 -6.49 -8.44
CA ILE A 31 -16.65 -7.31 -9.61
C ILE A 31 -17.06 -6.53 -10.86
N ILE A 32 -16.15 -6.41 -11.82
CA ILE A 32 -16.38 -5.72 -13.08
C ILE A 32 -15.98 -6.65 -14.22
N ASN A 33 -16.96 -7.04 -15.05
CA ASN A 33 -16.76 -7.86 -16.24
C ASN A 33 -17.78 -7.48 -17.32
N SER A 34 -17.57 -7.98 -18.54
CA SER A 34 -18.55 -7.90 -19.61
C SER A 34 -19.86 -8.56 -19.20
N ALA A 35 -21.00 -7.92 -19.51
CA ALA A 35 -22.32 -8.45 -19.19
C ALA A 35 -22.68 -9.69 -20.04
N THR A 36 -22.10 -9.77 -21.25
CA THR A 36 -22.36 -10.83 -22.22
C THR A 36 -21.06 -11.42 -22.76
N ALA A 37 -21.12 -12.69 -23.19
CA ALA A 37 -20.05 -13.38 -23.90
C ALA A 37 -20.64 -14.39 -24.90
N PRO A 38 -19.90 -14.81 -25.95
CA PRO A 38 -20.41 -15.72 -26.97
C PRO A 38 -20.71 -17.11 -26.37
N VAL A 39 -21.53 -17.94 -27.03
CA VAL A 39 -21.75 -19.32 -26.56
C VAL A 39 -20.55 -20.23 -26.82
N ASP A 40 -19.76 -19.91 -27.84
CA ASP A 40 -18.51 -20.60 -28.15
C ASP A 40 -17.44 -20.34 -27.07
N GLU A 41 -16.40 -21.18 -27.04
CA GLU A 41 -15.27 -20.99 -26.13
C GLU A 41 -14.61 -19.62 -26.39
N ASN A 42 -14.37 -18.86 -25.32
CA ASN A 42 -13.73 -17.56 -25.41
C ASN A 42 -13.08 -17.15 -24.10
N ASN A 43 -12.19 -16.15 -24.19
CA ASN A 43 -11.57 -15.55 -23.02
C ASN A 43 -12.45 -14.44 -22.43
N LEU A 44 -12.43 -14.30 -21.11
CA LEU A 44 -13.08 -13.24 -20.36
C LEU A 44 -12.10 -12.66 -19.34
N ARG A 45 -11.99 -11.33 -19.28
CA ARG A 45 -11.30 -10.64 -18.19
C ARG A 45 -12.29 -10.19 -17.14
N VAL A 46 -11.98 -10.49 -15.88
CA VAL A 46 -12.74 -10.04 -14.72
C VAL A 46 -11.84 -9.18 -13.85
N LEU A 47 -12.23 -7.93 -13.63
CA LEU A 47 -11.58 -7.03 -12.69
C LEU A 47 -12.23 -7.19 -11.31
N LEU A 48 -11.40 -7.45 -10.31
CA LEU A 48 -11.80 -7.53 -8.91
C LEU A 48 -11.19 -6.34 -8.18
N GLU A 49 -12.03 -5.52 -7.56
CA GLU A 49 -11.64 -4.32 -6.80
C GLU A 49 -12.01 -4.51 -5.32
N LEU A 50 -11.01 -4.50 -4.45
CA LEU A 50 -11.14 -4.54 -3.01
C LEU A 50 -10.91 -3.15 -2.42
N THR A 51 -11.83 -2.69 -1.58
CA THR A 51 -11.74 -1.39 -0.89
C THR A 51 -11.80 -1.59 0.62
N GLY A 52 -10.92 -0.93 1.37
CA GLY A 52 -10.99 -0.89 2.83
C GLY A 52 -12.13 0.01 3.31
N LEU A 53 -12.86 -0.44 4.32
CA LEU A 53 -13.95 0.28 4.98
C LEU A 53 -13.66 0.34 6.49
N GLY A 54 -12.70 1.19 6.83
CA GLY A 54 -12.31 1.45 8.21
C GLY A 54 -13.23 2.45 8.89
N ASN A 55 -13.16 2.48 10.22
CA ASN A 55 -13.80 3.48 11.06
C ASN A 55 -12.73 4.06 11.99
N SER A 56 -12.48 5.36 11.90
CA SER A 56 -11.47 6.04 12.71
C SER A 56 -11.70 5.87 14.22
N LYS A 57 -12.95 5.71 14.67
CA LYS A 57 -13.30 5.49 16.09
C LYS A 57 -12.98 4.09 16.61
N GLU A 58 -12.82 3.11 15.72
CA GLU A 58 -12.59 1.70 16.06
C GLU A 58 -11.26 1.19 15.48
N ARG A 59 -10.31 2.12 15.27
CA ARG A 59 -8.99 1.76 14.75
C ARG A 59 -8.14 1.09 15.82
N LEU A 60 -7.19 0.28 15.36
CA LEU A 60 -6.20 -0.33 16.22
C LEU A 60 -5.19 0.71 16.69
N GLY A 61 -4.67 0.53 17.89
CA GLY A 61 -3.51 1.30 18.35
C GLY A 61 -2.27 0.91 17.55
N LEU A 62 -1.46 1.89 17.16
CA LEU A 62 -0.25 1.68 16.38
C LEU A 62 0.97 1.56 17.30
N ASP A 63 1.81 0.54 17.09
CA ASP A 63 3.18 0.51 17.60
C ASP A 63 4.16 0.85 16.47
N LEU A 64 4.61 2.10 16.48
CA LEU A 64 5.50 2.63 15.46
C LEU A 64 6.94 2.67 15.99
N VAL A 65 7.87 2.13 15.21
CA VAL A 65 9.31 2.31 15.45
C VAL A 65 9.90 3.11 14.31
N THR A 66 10.45 4.28 14.61
CA THR A 66 11.20 5.08 13.64
C THR A 66 12.68 4.76 13.74
N VAL A 67 13.31 4.54 12.58
CA VAL A 67 14.73 4.21 12.45
C VAL A 67 15.36 5.29 11.59
N LEU A 68 16.07 6.21 12.24
CA LEU A 68 16.46 7.49 11.67
C LEU A 68 17.98 7.57 11.50
N ASP A 69 18.42 7.79 10.27
CA ASP A 69 19.81 8.06 9.97
C ASP A 69 20.22 9.42 10.55
N VAL A 70 21.29 9.41 11.36
CA VAL A 70 21.91 10.59 11.94
C VAL A 70 23.39 10.66 11.58
N SER A 71 23.80 10.03 10.48
CA SER A 71 25.18 10.04 10.01
C SER A 71 25.65 11.47 9.65
N GLY A 72 26.97 11.62 9.43
CA GLY A 72 27.56 12.93 9.13
C GLY A 72 26.94 13.68 7.93
N SER A 73 26.36 12.98 6.95
CA SER A 73 25.65 13.57 5.80
C SER A 73 24.36 14.30 6.16
N MET A 74 23.75 13.95 7.29
CA MET A 74 22.51 14.56 7.77
C MET A 74 22.72 15.93 8.41
N LYS A 75 23.96 16.40 8.59
CA LYS A 75 24.24 17.71 9.21
C LYS A 75 23.55 18.88 8.49
N GLY A 76 23.19 19.91 9.25
CA GLY A 76 22.55 21.11 8.72
C GLY A 76 21.07 20.90 8.42
N ASP A 77 20.62 21.40 7.27
CA ASP A 77 19.20 21.47 6.91
C ASP A 77 18.51 20.11 6.87
N ARG A 78 19.22 19.04 6.50
CA ARG A 78 18.67 17.68 6.43
C ARG A 78 18.15 17.19 7.78
N LEU A 79 18.96 17.29 8.83
CA LEU A 79 18.57 16.93 10.19
C LEU A 79 17.44 17.83 10.71
N GLU A 80 17.47 19.12 10.41
CA GLU A 80 16.39 20.03 10.83
C GLU A 80 15.05 19.71 10.15
N LYS A 81 15.07 19.30 8.88
CA LYS A 81 13.86 18.81 8.17
C LYS A 81 13.37 17.49 8.73
N LEU A 82 14.27 16.56 9.06
CA LEU A 82 13.92 15.32 9.75
C LEU A 82 13.25 15.60 11.11
N LYS A 83 13.83 16.49 11.92
CA LYS A 83 13.25 16.88 13.22
C LYS A 83 11.85 17.47 13.04
N LYS A 84 11.64 18.34 12.06
CA LYS A 84 10.31 18.90 11.73
C LYS A 84 9.31 17.81 11.30
N ALA A 85 9.73 16.87 10.46
CA ALA A 85 8.87 15.75 10.04
C ALA A 85 8.47 14.88 11.25
N MET A 86 9.41 14.58 12.13
CA MET A 86 9.15 13.85 13.38
C MET A 86 8.21 14.60 14.32
N GLN A 87 8.38 15.92 14.47
CA GLN A 87 7.47 16.74 15.28
C GLN A 87 6.04 16.70 14.75
N PHE A 88 5.85 16.78 13.43
CA PHE A 88 4.53 16.62 12.82
C PHE A 88 3.94 15.25 13.15
N MET A 89 4.70 14.17 12.94
CA MET A 89 4.24 12.81 13.24
C MET A 89 3.83 12.63 14.70
N ILE A 90 4.67 13.07 15.64
CA ILE A 90 4.41 12.98 17.08
C ILE A 90 3.10 13.70 17.45
N LYS A 91 2.80 14.84 16.80
CA LYS A 91 1.55 15.60 16.99
C LYS A 91 0.30 14.92 16.43
N LYS A 92 0.45 14.00 15.47
CA LYS A 92 -0.68 13.25 14.88
C LYS A 92 -0.95 11.92 15.59
N LEU A 93 -0.01 11.44 16.41
CA LEU A 93 -0.23 10.27 17.26
C LEU A 93 -1.19 10.59 18.40
N SER A 94 -1.93 9.58 18.84
CA SER A 94 -2.91 9.70 19.91
C SER A 94 -2.54 8.81 21.11
N PRO A 95 -3.23 8.94 22.25
CA PRO A 95 -2.94 8.12 23.44
C PRO A 95 -3.11 6.60 23.28
N ILE A 96 -3.70 6.12 22.19
CA ILE A 96 -3.76 4.68 21.86
C ILE A 96 -2.52 4.20 21.11
N ASP A 97 -1.69 5.11 20.61
CA ASP A 97 -0.49 4.81 19.84
C ASP A 97 0.76 4.84 20.72
N ARG A 98 1.77 4.05 20.32
CA ARG A 98 3.08 4.05 20.93
C ARG A 98 4.16 4.29 19.89
N LEU A 99 5.17 5.05 20.30
CA LEU A 99 6.30 5.42 19.45
C LEU A 99 7.60 5.02 20.14
N SER A 100 8.50 4.38 19.40
CA SER A 100 9.92 4.24 19.74
C SER A 100 10.75 4.92 18.66
N ILE A 101 11.79 5.64 19.10
CA ILE A 101 12.71 6.35 18.21
C ILE A 101 14.08 5.71 18.36
N ILE A 102 14.60 5.21 17.24
CA ILE A 102 15.95 4.69 17.10
C ILE A 102 16.69 5.60 16.13
N THR A 103 17.86 6.06 16.54
CA THR A 103 18.80 6.73 15.64
C THR A 103 19.93 5.76 15.31
N PHE A 104 20.52 5.89 14.13
CA PHE A 104 21.70 5.12 13.79
C PHE A 104 22.72 5.99 13.07
N GLY A 105 23.99 5.74 13.39
CA GLY A 105 25.12 6.24 12.66
C GLY A 105 26.14 5.11 12.51
N SER A 106 27.22 5.19 13.27
CA SER A 106 28.16 4.08 13.44
C SER A 106 27.55 2.85 14.13
N GLU A 107 26.68 3.11 15.10
CA GLU A 107 25.93 2.14 15.91
C GLU A 107 24.50 2.67 16.06
N ALA A 108 23.57 1.76 16.39
CA ALA A 108 22.19 2.11 16.67
C ALA A 108 22.01 2.49 18.15
N HIS A 109 21.30 3.60 18.38
CA HIS A 109 20.95 4.08 19.70
C HIS A 109 19.45 4.26 19.82
N LYS A 110 18.88 3.69 20.88
CA LYS A 110 17.48 3.88 21.22
C LYS A 110 17.32 5.21 21.96
N VAL A 111 16.78 6.22 21.29
CA VAL A 111 16.50 7.54 21.87
C VAL A 111 15.36 7.44 22.89
N CYS A 112 14.32 6.67 22.56
CA CYS A 112 13.29 6.29 23.52
C CYS A 112 12.77 4.87 23.27
N GLY A 113 12.36 4.19 24.35
CA GLY A 113 11.60 2.95 24.31
C GLY A 113 10.22 3.12 23.66
N LEU A 114 9.43 2.06 23.64
CA LEU A 114 8.09 2.10 23.06
C LEU A 114 7.12 2.77 24.06
N ARG A 115 6.91 4.08 23.89
CA ARG A 115 6.15 4.91 24.84
C ARG A 115 4.80 5.31 24.28
N VAL A 116 3.78 5.38 25.15
CA VAL A 116 2.46 5.92 24.81
C VAL A 116 2.58 7.41 24.49
N VAL A 117 1.85 7.89 23.48
CA VAL A 117 1.86 9.30 23.08
C VAL A 117 0.63 10.03 23.63
N ASN A 118 0.72 10.48 24.88
CA ASN A 118 -0.26 11.37 25.51
C ASN A 118 0.26 12.82 25.53
N GLU A 119 -0.52 13.78 26.00
CA GLU A 119 -0.14 15.21 25.99
C GLU A 119 1.23 15.47 26.65
N THR A 120 1.51 14.85 27.80
CA THR A 120 2.78 15.02 28.52
C THR A 120 3.94 14.32 27.81
N SER A 121 3.79 13.04 27.47
CA SER A 121 4.87 12.28 26.83
C SER A 121 5.18 12.78 25.42
N GLN A 122 4.20 13.38 24.74
CA GLN A 122 4.40 14.02 23.45
C GLN A 122 5.44 15.14 23.52
N GLU A 123 5.34 16.05 24.50
CA GLU A 123 6.32 17.13 24.69
C GLU A 123 7.71 16.58 25.05
N GLU A 124 7.76 15.55 25.91
CA GLU A 124 9.02 14.87 26.26
C GLU A 124 9.70 14.25 25.03
N ILE A 125 8.95 13.54 24.19
CA ILE A 125 9.48 12.89 22.98
C ILE A 125 9.94 13.96 21.98
N ILE A 126 9.19 15.05 21.81
CA ILE A 126 9.61 16.18 20.98
C ILE A 126 10.95 16.76 21.47
N ASN A 127 11.12 16.93 22.78
CA ASN A 127 12.37 17.40 23.38
C ASN A 127 13.54 16.43 23.15
N LEU A 128 13.30 15.12 23.15
CA LEU A 128 14.33 14.14 22.78
C LEU A 128 14.73 14.28 21.31
N VAL A 129 13.76 14.47 20.40
CA VAL A 129 14.02 14.66 18.97
C VAL A 129 14.84 15.93 18.69
N THR A 130 14.57 17.04 19.38
CA THR A 130 15.30 18.29 19.17
C THR A 130 16.78 18.17 19.55
N GLN A 131 17.11 17.30 20.50
CA GLN A 131 18.47 17.05 20.99
C GLN A 131 19.30 16.12 20.09
N ILE A 132 18.68 15.47 19.10
CA ILE A 132 19.39 14.59 18.16
C ILE A 132 20.45 15.41 17.40
N LYS A 133 21.66 14.84 17.30
CA LYS A 133 22.81 15.41 16.60
C LYS A 133 23.30 14.42 15.55
N ALA A 134 23.81 14.97 14.44
CA ALA A 134 24.36 14.17 13.36
C ALA A 134 25.86 13.84 13.61
N GLU A 135 26.19 12.56 13.64
CA GLU A 135 27.53 12.03 13.88
C GLU A 135 27.74 10.62 13.30
N GLY A 136 29.01 10.29 13.05
CA GLY A 136 29.42 8.93 12.68
C GLY A 136 29.13 8.52 11.22
N TRP A 137 29.17 7.20 11.03
CA TRP A 137 28.99 6.49 9.76
C TRP A 137 27.53 6.07 9.54
N THR A 138 27.24 5.11 8.66
CA THR A 138 25.88 4.67 8.31
C THR A 138 25.76 3.16 8.45
N ASN A 139 25.01 2.70 9.47
CA ASN A 139 24.78 1.29 9.78
C ASN A 139 23.27 0.96 9.88
N ILE A 140 22.63 0.85 8.72
CA ILE A 140 21.22 0.50 8.54
C ILE A 140 20.90 -0.86 9.16
N THR A 141 21.81 -1.84 9.04
CA THR A 141 21.62 -3.20 9.58
C THR A 141 21.39 -3.18 11.08
N ASP A 142 22.23 -2.45 11.82
CA ASP A 142 22.11 -2.35 13.29
C ASP A 142 20.85 -1.57 13.70
N GLY A 143 20.50 -0.51 12.97
CA GLY A 143 19.25 0.23 13.16
C GLY A 143 18.01 -0.66 12.99
N LEU A 144 17.95 -1.42 11.90
CA LEU A 144 16.83 -2.31 11.60
C LEU A 144 16.73 -3.47 12.58
N GLN A 145 17.85 -4.10 12.95
CA GLN A 145 17.87 -5.16 13.97
C GLN A 145 17.43 -4.65 15.34
N THR A 146 17.82 -3.43 15.71
CA THR A 146 17.39 -2.81 16.97
C THR A 146 15.89 -2.54 16.95
N ALA A 147 15.32 -2.12 15.83
CA ALA A 147 13.89 -1.92 15.68
C ALA A 147 13.09 -3.22 15.82
N LEU A 148 13.57 -4.30 15.20
CA LEU A 148 12.96 -5.63 15.34
C LEU A 148 13.00 -6.11 16.80
N LYS A 149 14.14 -5.94 17.49
CA LYS A 149 14.26 -6.27 18.92
C LYS A 149 13.25 -5.51 19.79
N VAL A 150 12.99 -4.23 19.48
CA VAL A 150 11.95 -3.44 20.19
C VAL A 150 10.56 -4.04 19.98
N LEU A 151 10.21 -4.40 18.74
CA LEU A 151 8.91 -4.98 18.42
C LEU A 151 8.72 -6.40 18.96
N ASP A 152 9.78 -7.20 18.99
CA ASP A 152 9.80 -8.56 19.52
C ASP A 152 9.65 -8.56 21.05
N GLY A 153 10.27 -7.59 21.72
CA GLY A 153 10.25 -7.39 23.17
C GLY A 153 8.94 -6.85 23.74
N ARG A 154 7.93 -6.54 22.90
CA ARG A 154 6.60 -6.11 23.37
C ARG A 154 5.92 -7.20 24.19
N LYS A 155 5.38 -6.84 25.34
CA LYS A 155 4.49 -7.66 26.17
C LYS A 155 3.03 -7.41 25.80
N TYR A 156 2.66 -6.17 25.50
CA TYR A 156 1.29 -5.80 25.08
C TYR A 156 1.16 -5.80 23.55
N LYS A 157 0.68 -6.91 22.97
CA LYS A 157 0.52 -7.08 21.52
C LYS A 157 -0.95 -7.04 21.05
N ASP A 158 -1.90 -7.25 21.95
CA ASP A 158 -3.31 -7.47 21.62
C ASP A 158 -4.00 -6.20 21.11
N GLY A 159 -4.70 -6.32 19.97
CA GLY A 159 -5.44 -5.24 19.36
C GLY A 159 -4.56 -4.09 18.85
N ARG A 160 -3.30 -4.38 18.47
CA ARG A 160 -2.32 -3.39 18.00
C ARG A 160 -1.72 -3.75 16.65
N SER A 161 -1.53 -2.74 15.81
CA SER A 161 -0.77 -2.84 14.57
C SER A 161 0.70 -2.49 14.82
N VAL A 162 1.59 -2.89 13.90
CA VAL A 162 3.02 -2.55 13.96
C VAL A 162 3.48 -1.96 12.65
N GLY A 163 4.49 -1.10 12.70
CA GLY A 163 5.23 -0.67 11.53
C GLY A 163 6.60 -0.12 11.89
N ILE A 164 7.56 -0.29 10.97
CA ILE A 164 8.86 0.36 11.03
C ILE A 164 8.91 1.41 9.92
N MET A 165 9.24 2.65 10.28
CA MET A 165 9.59 3.70 9.32
C MET A 165 11.09 3.92 9.36
N LEU A 166 11.78 3.52 8.29
CA LEU A 166 13.24 3.60 8.18
C LEU A 166 13.63 4.66 7.16
N MET A 167 14.43 5.63 7.58
CA MET A 167 14.91 6.70 6.72
C MET A 167 16.44 6.69 6.68
N SER A 168 17.01 6.78 5.49
CA SER A 168 18.43 6.99 5.28
C SER A 168 18.70 7.94 4.12
N ASP A 169 19.78 8.71 4.22
CA ASP A 169 20.24 9.65 3.19
C ASP A 169 21.53 9.21 2.48
N GLY A 170 22.03 8.00 2.80
CA GLY A 170 23.37 7.56 2.44
C GLY A 170 23.53 6.07 2.15
N GLU A 171 24.72 5.73 1.63
CA GLU A 171 25.13 4.35 1.38
C GLU A 171 25.51 3.66 2.70
N GLN A 172 24.99 2.45 2.89
CA GLN A 172 25.38 1.51 3.94
C GLN A 172 26.90 1.27 3.86
N ASN A 173 27.65 1.89 4.76
CA ASN A 173 29.12 1.84 4.77
C ASN A 173 29.67 1.02 5.95
N ARG A 174 28.79 0.56 6.85
CA ARG A 174 29.11 -0.35 7.97
C ARG A 174 27.97 -1.34 8.20
N GLY A 175 28.28 -2.54 8.68
CA GLY A 175 27.26 -3.52 9.11
C GLY A 175 26.79 -4.51 8.03
N GLY A 176 27.44 -4.54 6.87
CA GLY A 176 27.11 -5.48 5.80
C GLY A 176 25.83 -5.12 5.04
N ASP A 177 25.31 -6.08 4.28
CA ASP A 177 24.12 -5.92 3.45
C ASP A 177 22.83 -5.97 4.31
N ALA A 178 22.23 -4.81 4.54
CA ALA A 178 21.01 -4.68 5.33
C ALA A 178 19.79 -5.37 4.69
N THR A 179 19.85 -5.70 3.39
CA THR A 179 18.77 -6.48 2.75
C THR A 179 18.73 -7.93 3.23
N GLN A 180 19.77 -8.43 3.89
CA GLN A 180 19.81 -9.78 4.47
C GLN A 180 19.14 -9.87 5.85
N VAL A 181 18.66 -8.76 6.41
CA VAL A 181 17.94 -8.77 7.68
C VAL A 181 16.54 -9.33 7.45
N GLU A 182 16.22 -10.43 8.14
CA GLU A 182 14.89 -11.05 8.11
C GLU A 182 13.90 -10.22 8.94
N VAL A 183 13.07 -9.44 8.25
CA VAL A 183 12.05 -8.57 8.86
C VAL A 183 10.74 -9.29 9.17
N GLY A 184 10.58 -10.53 8.69
CA GLY A 184 9.41 -11.37 8.91
C GLY A 184 8.10 -10.69 8.47
N SER A 185 7.07 -10.76 9.31
CA SER A 185 5.75 -10.19 9.02
C SER A 185 5.63 -8.70 9.31
N VAL A 186 6.72 -8.02 9.72
CA VAL A 186 6.69 -6.60 10.07
C VAL A 186 6.75 -5.76 8.78
N PRO A 187 5.81 -4.83 8.55
CA PRO A 187 5.91 -3.89 7.44
C PRO A 187 7.02 -2.88 7.71
N VAL A 188 7.91 -2.70 6.72
CA VAL A 188 9.00 -1.72 6.78
C VAL A 188 8.85 -0.71 5.64
N TYR A 189 8.53 0.52 6.00
CA TYR A 189 8.38 1.65 5.09
C TYR A 189 9.70 2.40 5.05
N THR A 190 10.33 2.43 3.87
CA THR A 190 11.66 3.01 3.71
C THR A 190 11.60 4.34 2.98
N PHE A 191 12.45 5.29 3.39
CA PHE A 191 12.54 6.63 2.83
C PHE A 191 13.99 6.93 2.44
N GLY A 192 14.24 7.06 1.14
CA GLY A 192 15.53 7.53 0.62
C GLY A 192 15.53 9.05 0.60
N PHE A 193 16.34 9.67 1.44
CA PHE A 193 16.35 11.12 1.60
C PHE A 193 17.52 11.80 0.86
N GLY A 194 17.20 12.77 0.00
CA GLY A 194 18.18 13.43 -0.85
C GLY A 194 18.62 12.59 -2.04
N THR A 195 19.46 13.18 -2.89
CA THR A 195 20.10 12.45 -4.00
C THR A 195 21.39 11.84 -3.48
N ALA A 196 21.38 10.55 -3.14
CA ALA A 196 22.58 9.87 -2.67
C ALA A 196 23.69 9.97 -3.74
N THR A 197 24.76 10.66 -3.41
CA THR A 197 26.07 10.45 -4.03
C THR A 197 26.99 10.09 -2.88
N ASN A 198 27.51 8.86 -2.84
CA ASN A 198 28.54 8.54 -1.85
C ASN A 198 29.76 9.45 -2.07
N ALA A 199 30.72 9.42 -1.14
CA ALA A 199 32.01 10.13 -1.30
C ALA A 199 32.82 9.68 -2.55
N ARG A 200 32.37 8.62 -3.25
CA ARG A 200 32.96 8.05 -4.49
C ARG A 200 32.13 8.31 -5.76
N GLY A 201 31.00 9.03 -5.68
CA GLY A 201 30.07 9.28 -6.78
C GLY A 201 29.18 8.12 -7.29
N ASP A 202 28.88 7.06 -6.52
CA ASP A 202 27.94 5.98 -6.90
C ASP A 202 26.56 6.12 -6.20
N PRO A 203 25.50 6.54 -6.94
CA PRO A 203 24.14 6.68 -6.42
C PRO A 203 23.36 5.37 -6.24
N LYS A 204 23.88 4.23 -6.72
CA LYS A 204 23.12 3.00 -6.91
C LYS A 204 22.77 2.29 -5.59
N ALA A 205 23.62 2.40 -4.57
CA ALA A 205 23.58 1.54 -3.39
C ALA A 205 22.42 1.81 -2.41
N MET A 206 22.05 3.07 -2.16
CA MET A 206 21.02 3.40 -1.16
C MET A 206 19.63 2.90 -1.58
N ALA A 207 19.20 3.26 -2.80
CA ALA A 207 17.88 2.91 -3.30
C ALA A 207 17.71 1.38 -3.40
N ASP A 208 18.77 0.64 -3.76
CA ASP A 208 18.74 -0.82 -3.78
C ASP A 208 18.53 -1.42 -2.39
N VAL A 209 19.25 -0.93 -1.39
CA VAL A 209 19.13 -1.43 -0.01
C VAL A 209 17.74 -1.13 0.55
N LEU A 210 17.27 0.12 0.44
CA LEU A 210 15.98 0.53 0.99
C LEU A 210 14.81 -0.16 0.28
N ASN A 211 14.81 -0.18 -1.05
CA ASN A 211 13.82 -0.91 -1.82
C ASN A 211 13.87 -2.43 -1.53
N GLY A 212 15.07 -3.00 -1.39
CA GLY A 212 15.25 -4.41 -1.05
C GLY A 212 14.65 -4.77 0.31
N ILE A 213 14.88 -3.94 1.34
CA ILE A 213 14.28 -4.09 2.66
C ILE A 213 12.74 -3.99 2.57
N ALA A 214 12.22 -2.95 1.92
CA ALA A 214 10.78 -2.74 1.80
C ALA A 214 10.09 -3.89 1.05
N LYS A 215 10.68 -4.36 -0.06
CA LYS A 215 10.14 -5.44 -0.90
C LYS A 215 10.09 -6.78 -0.18
N LYS A 216 11.06 -7.08 0.69
CA LYS A 216 11.08 -8.28 1.54
C LYS A 216 10.12 -8.18 2.74
N SER A 217 9.72 -6.97 3.11
CA SER A 217 8.78 -6.74 4.21
C SER A 217 7.32 -6.96 3.81
N ASN A 218 6.45 -7.20 4.79
CA ASN A 218 5.03 -7.43 4.55
C ASN A 218 4.27 -6.13 4.27
N GLY A 219 4.16 -5.71 3.01
CA GLY A 219 3.37 -4.54 2.62
C GLY A 219 4.06 -3.18 2.84
N GLY A 220 5.39 -3.20 3.04
CA GLY A 220 6.23 -2.01 3.05
C GLY A 220 6.31 -1.35 1.67
N THR A 221 6.72 -0.08 1.67
CA THR A 221 6.95 0.71 0.46
C THR A 221 8.31 1.39 0.52
N PHE A 222 8.83 1.77 -0.65
CA PHE A 222 10.03 2.59 -0.77
C PHE A 222 9.62 3.95 -1.32
N SER A 223 9.92 5.00 -0.57
CA SER A 223 9.64 6.39 -0.92
C SER A 223 10.94 7.09 -1.27
N ASP A 224 11.03 7.61 -2.49
CA ASP A 224 12.15 8.44 -2.95
C ASP A 224 11.84 9.90 -2.67
N VAL A 225 12.70 10.56 -1.89
CA VAL A 225 12.51 11.93 -1.39
C VAL A 225 13.77 12.77 -1.67
N PRO A 226 14.04 13.16 -2.92
CA PRO A 226 15.27 13.84 -3.30
C PRO A 226 15.32 15.31 -2.86
N LYS A 227 14.16 15.98 -2.73
CA LYS A 227 14.07 17.32 -2.16
C LYS A 227 13.99 17.26 -0.64
N THR A 228 14.73 18.15 0.02
CA THR A 228 14.75 18.25 1.49
C THR A 228 13.39 18.59 2.10
N ASP A 229 12.52 19.27 1.35
CA ASP A 229 11.20 19.70 1.82
C ASP A 229 10.12 18.63 1.66
N GLY A 230 10.38 17.58 0.86
CA GLY A 230 9.43 16.49 0.63
C GLY A 230 9.32 15.48 1.77
N LEU A 231 10.25 15.49 2.73
CA LEU A 231 10.32 14.46 3.78
C LEU A 231 9.13 14.52 4.73
N SER A 232 8.74 15.72 5.16
CA SER A 232 7.57 15.89 6.03
C SER A 232 6.30 15.35 5.38
N VAL A 233 6.12 15.61 4.08
CA VAL A 233 4.98 15.12 3.30
C VAL A 233 5.00 13.60 3.21
N ALA A 234 6.13 13.00 2.86
CA ALA A 234 6.26 11.54 2.75
C ALA A 234 5.99 10.84 4.09
N PHE A 235 6.52 11.38 5.19
CA PHE A 235 6.29 10.87 6.54
C PHE A 235 4.82 11.00 6.94
N ALA A 236 4.22 12.17 6.67
CA ALA A 236 2.82 12.44 6.96
C ALA A 236 1.88 11.47 6.23
N GLN A 237 2.07 11.29 4.92
CA GLN A 237 1.25 10.36 4.12
C GLN A 237 1.42 8.90 4.56
N CYS A 238 2.65 8.47 4.88
CA CYS A 238 2.88 7.12 5.40
C CYS A 238 2.18 6.90 6.75
N LEU A 239 2.32 7.86 7.68
CA LEU A 239 1.66 7.81 8.98
C LEU A 239 0.13 7.78 8.84
N ALA A 240 -0.44 8.56 7.93
CA ALA A 240 -1.88 8.58 7.66
C ALA A 240 -2.43 7.20 7.28
N GLY A 241 -1.70 6.44 6.46
CA GLY A 241 -2.06 5.05 6.13
C GLY A 241 -1.97 4.12 7.35
N LEU A 242 -0.89 4.22 8.12
CA LEU A 242 -0.69 3.41 9.32
C LEU A 242 -1.76 3.63 10.39
N LEU A 243 -2.24 4.86 10.54
CA LEU A 243 -3.31 5.23 11.46
C LEU A 243 -4.70 4.84 10.95
N THR A 244 -4.86 4.46 9.68
CA THR A 244 -6.16 4.10 9.09
C THR A 244 -6.25 2.62 8.73
N LEU A 245 -5.48 1.75 9.39
CA LEU A 245 -5.53 0.31 9.16
C LEU A 245 -6.93 -0.27 9.44
N ALA A 246 -7.62 -0.67 8.36
CA ALA A 246 -8.99 -1.21 8.42
C ALA A 246 -8.98 -2.74 8.52
N VAL A 247 -8.09 -3.40 7.76
CA VAL A 247 -8.07 -4.86 7.60
C VAL A 247 -6.65 -5.40 7.75
N GLN A 248 -6.51 -6.53 8.45
CA GLN A 248 -5.24 -7.23 8.65
C GLN A 248 -5.23 -8.59 7.95
N ASP A 249 -4.12 -8.95 7.29
CA ASP A 249 -3.93 -10.25 6.61
C ASP A 249 -5.08 -10.64 5.66
N LEU A 250 -5.50 -9.70 4.81
CA LEU A 250 -6.50 -9.91 3.78
C LEU A 250 -6.01 -10.92 2.74
N LYS A 251 -6.85 -11.92 2.47
CA LYS A 251 -6.68 -12.93 1.43
C LYS A 251 -7.94 -12.99 0.59
N LEU A 252 -7.77 -13.02 -0.72
CA LEU A 252 -8.86 -13.18 -1.69
C LEU A 252 -8.76 -14.57 -2.32
N VAL A 253 -9.85 -15.33 -2.26
CA VAL A 253 -9.97 -16.68 -2.80
C VAL A 253 -10.85 -16.62 -4.04
N ILE A 254 -10.32 -17.10 -5.16
CA ILE A 254 -10.94 -17.07 -6.49
C ILE A 254 -11.06 -18.50 -6.99
N SER A 255 -12.29 -18.96 -7.18
CA SER A 255 -12.60 -20.32 -7.64
C SER A 255 -13.38 -20.25 -8.95
N PRO A 256 -12.91 -20.83 -10.07
CA PRO A 256 -13.72 -21.06 -11.26
C PRO A 256 -15.00 -21.85 -10.95
N GLU A 257 -16.06 -21.49 -11.67
CA GLU A 257 -17.38 -22.12 -11.59
C GLU A 257 -17.84 -22.53 -13.00
N ASN A 258 -18.78 -23.48 -13.07
CA ASN A 258 -19.38 -23.92 -14.34
C ASN A 258 -18.36 -24.29 -15.44
N LYS A 259 -17.30 -25.01 -15.04
CA LYS A 259 -16.19 -25.46 -15.91
C LYS A 259 -15.39 -24.34 -16.57
N SER A 260 -15.48 -23.10 -16.08
CA SER A 260 -14.50 -22.07 -16.43
C SER A 260 -13.11 -22.47 -15.96
N LYS A 261 -12.08 -21.87 -16.56
CA LYS A 261 -10.68 -22.08 -16.15
C LYS A 261 -10.03 -20.73 -15.91
N VAL A 262 -9.34 -20.61 -14.78
CA VAL A 262 -8.47 -19.45 -14.53
C VAL A 262 -7.15 -19.69 -15.26
N GLU A 263 -6.87 -18.87 -16.27
CA GLU A 263 -5.61 -18.91 -17.02
C GLU A 263 -4.52 -18.14 -16.27
N LYS A 264 -4.86 -16.95 -15.78
CA LYS A 264 -3.92 -16.06 -15.10
C LYS A 264 -4.63 -15.16 -14.09
N VAL A 265 -3.95 -14.88 -12.98
CA VAL A 265 -4.33 -13.82 -12.05
C VAL A 265 -3.21 -12.78 -12.01
N SER A 266 -3.48 -11.60 -12.56
CA SER A 266 -2.57 -10.46 -12.58
C SER A 266 -2.74 -9.65 -11.29
N ALA A 267 -1.93 -9.97 -10.27
CA ALA A 267 -2.02 -9.41 -8.93
C ALA A 267 -0.71 -8.76 -8.44
N GLY A 268 0.07 -8.12 -9.31
CA GLY A 268 1.32 -7.46 -8.92
C GLY A 268 2.31 -8.42 -8.24
N ASP A 269 2.90 -7.99 -7.12
CA ASP A 269 3.82 -8.82 -6.31
C ASP A 269 3.13 -9.54 -5.14
N TYR A 270 1.79 -9.53 -5.09
CA TYR A 270 1.04 -10.24 -4.07
C TYR A 270 1.27 -11.75 -4.18
N GLY A 271 1.52 -12.39 -3.04
CA GLY A 271 1.73 -13.83 -2.98
C GLY A 271 0.50 -14.58 -3.48
N GLN A 272 0.70 -15.49 -4.43
CA GLN A 272 -0.36 -16.33 -4.97
C GLN A 272 -0.10 -17.79 -4.60
N SER A 273 -1.13 -18.48 -4.16
CA SER A 273 -1.10 -19.92 -3.89
C SER A 273 -2.36 -20.58 -4.44
N GLY A 274 -2.31 -21.86 -4.77
CA GLY A 274 -3.49 -22.56 -5.28
C GLY A 274 -3.35 -24.07 -5.24
N ASN A 275 -4.49 -24.74 -5.23
CA ASN A 275 -4.59 -26.19 -5.30
C ASN A 275 -5.10 -26.56 -6.71
N THR A 276 -4.33 -27.35 -7.46
CA THR A 276 -4.65 -27.69 -8.87
C THR A 276 -5.42 -29.00 -9.02
N THR A 277 -5.64 -29.74 -7.93
CA THR A 277 -6.01 -31.16 -8.04
C THR A 277 -7.48 -31.47 -7.77
N THR A 278 -8.13 -30.83 -6.78
CA THR A 278 -9.50 -31.20 -6.35
C THR A 278 -10.51 -30.04 -6.46
N GLU A 279 -10.09 -28.82 -6.14
CA GLU A 279 -10.86 -27.59 -6.36
C GLU A 279 -9.89 -26.53 -6.85
N PRO A 280 -9.82 -26.24 -8.16
CA PRO A 280 -8.96 -25.18 -8.67
C PRO A 280 -9.37 -23.89 -8.01
N ALA A 281 -8.53 -23.36 -7.13
CA ALA A 281 -8.74 -22.08 -6.45
C ALA A 281 -7.41 -21.36 -6.34
N VAL A 282 -7.43 -20.07 -6.64
CA VAL A 282 -6.27 -19.18 -6.49
C VAL A 282 -6.53 -18.28 -5.29
N THR A 283 -5.60 -18.29 -4.34
CA THR A 283 -5.60 -17.39 -3.18
C THR A 283 -4.53 -16.33 -3.37
N VAL A 284 -4.95 -15.07 -3.41
CA VAL A 284 -4.07 -13.89 -3.44
C VAL A 284 -3.96 -13.31 -2.03
N ALA A 285 -2.74 -13.22 -1.49
CA ALA A 285 -2.46 -12.64 -0.18
C ALA A 285 -2.13 -11.16 -0.31
N PHE A 286 -3.09 -10.30 0.05
CA PHE A 286 -2.97 -8.85 0.03
C PHE A 286 -2.28 -8.31 1.29
N GLY A 287 -2.39 -8.99 2.43
CA GLY A 287 -1.87 -8.48 3.69
C GLY A 287 -2.77 -7.34 4.23
N ASN A 288 -2.17 -6.25 4.69
CA ASN A 288 -2.93 -5.17 5.35
C ASN A 288 -3.60 -4.22 4.34
N LEU A 289 -4.80 -3.71 4.65
CA LEU A 289 -5.54 -2.72 3.84
C LEU A 289 -5.98 -1.53 4.71
N TYR A 290 -5.71 -0.31 4.27
CA TYR A 290 -6.13 0.93 4.94
C TYR A 290 -7.54 1.34 4.55
N ASP A 291 -8.15 2.24 5.32
CA ASP A 291 -9.45 2.82 4.98
C ASP A 291 -9.38 3.55 3.63
N LYS A 292 -10.39 3.28 2.80
CA LYS A 292 -10.49 3.73 1.40
C LYS A 292 -9.30 3.37 0.50
N GLU A 293 -8.32 2.57 0.96
CA GLU A 293 -7.29 2.00 0.08
C GLU A 293 -7.97 1.00 -0.87
N MET A 294 -7.63 1.11 -2.17
CA MET A 294 -8.20 0.26 -3.21
C MET A 294 -7.12 -0.63 -3.83
N ARG A 295 -7.46 -1.90 -4.04
CA ARG A 295 -6.60 -2.88 -4.71
C ARG A 295 -7.36 -3.60 -5.79
N LYS A 296 -6.75 -3.68 -6.96
CA LYS A 296 -7.33 -4.20 -8.18
C LYS A 296 -6.53 -5.38 -8.69
N ILE A 297 -7.19 -6.42 -9.13
CA ILE A 297 -6.56 -7.53 -9.85
C ILE A 297 -7.39 -7.92 -11.06
N ILE A 298 -6.72 -8.40 -12.10
CA ILE A 298 -7.38 -8.96 -13.28
C ILE A 298 -7.27 -10.48 -13.24
N VAL A 299 -8.40 -11.15 -13.40
CA VAL A 299 -8.50 -12.60 -13.59
C VAL A 299 -8.83 -12.85 -15.06
N ASP A 300 -7.88 -13.47 -15.77
CA ASP A 300 -8.08 -13.96 -17.14
C ASP A 300 -8.68 -15.37 -17.07
N LEU A 301 -9.88 -15.53 -17.65
CA LEU A 301 -10.63 -16.77 -17.68
C LEU A 301 -10.76 -17.31 -19.09
N VAL A 302 -10.79 -18.63 -19.21
CA VAL A 302 -11.32 -19.34 -20.37
C VAL A 302 -12.72 -19.84 -20.04
N LEU A 303 -13.72 -19.40 -20.81
CA LEU A 303 -15.10 -19.84 -20.68
C LEU A 303 -15.35 -21.01 -21.64
N PRO A 304 -15.95 -22.12 -21.18
CA PRO A 304 -16.22 -23.26 -22.04
C PRO A 304 -17.33 -22.96 -23.05
N LYS A 305 -17.36 -23.73 -24.13
CA LYS A 305 -18.51 -23.76 -25.04
C LYS A 305 -19.78 -24.20 -24.29
N VAL A 306 -20.90 -23.54 -24.59
CA VAL A 306 -22.25 -23.90 -24.12
C VAL A 306 -23.18 -24.11 -25.33
N ASP A 307 -24.13 -25.02 -25.21
CA ASP A 307 -24.99 -25.41 -26.34
C ASP A 307 -26.17 -24.46 -26.59
N LYS A 308 -26.55 -23.69 -25.57
CA LYS A 308 -27.67 -22.74 -25.60
C LYS A 308 -27.31 -21.47 -24.86
N GLU A 309 -28.07 -20.42 -25.11
CA GLU A 309 -27.94 -19.18 -24.33
C GLU A 309 -28.28 -19.44 -22.86
N VAL A 310 -27.42 -18.96 -21.98
CA VAL A 310 -27.52 -19.25 -20.55
C VAL A 310 -26.87 -18.16 -19.71
N SER A 311 -27.46 -17.82 -18.57
CA SER A 311 -26.79 -17.03 -17.54
C SER A 311 -25.94 -17.98 -16.69
N SER A 312 -24.63 -17.73 -16.63
CA SER A 312 -23.69 -18.61 -15.92
C SER A 312 -22.88 -17.82 -14.89
N GLN A 313 -22.70 -18.41 -13.72
CA GLN A 313 -21.72 -17.97 -12.73
C GLN A 313 -20.36 -18.53 -13.13
N VAL A 314 -19.40 -17.68 -13.46
CA VAL A 314 -18.10 -18.11 -14.03
C VAL A 314 -16.97 -18.05 -13.01
N LEU A 315 -17.15 -17.31 -11.93
CA LEU A 315 -16.25 -17.29 -10.78
C LEU A 315 -17.05 -17.19 -9.49
N LYS A 316 -16.55 -17.88 -8.47
CA LYS A 316 -16.89 -17.69 -7.07
C LYS A 316 -15.71 -17.00 -6.39
N ILE A 317 -15.97 -15.89 -5.74
CA ILE A 317 -14.96 -15.08 -5.05
C ILE A 317 -15.37 -14.92 -3.60
N SER A 318 -14.43 -15.10 -2.68
CA SER A 318 -14.60 -14.74 -1.27
C SER A 318 -13.32 -14.12 -0.75
N TYR A 319 -13.41 -13.31 0.29
CA TYR A 319 -12.24 -12.78 0.96
C TYR A 319 -12.29 -13.11 2.45
N LYS A 320 -11.12 -13.20 3.05
CA LYS A 320 -10.95 -13.49 4.47
C LYS A 320 -9.84 -12.64 5.05
N TYR A 321 -9.98 -12.24 6.30
CA TYR A 321 -9.00 -11.42 6.99
C TYR A 321 -9.04 -11.68 8.48
N MET A 322 -7.99 -11.27 9.18
CA MET A 322 -7.89 -11.43 10.62
C MET A 322 -8.63 -10.31 11.36
N ASN A 323 -9.32 -10.66 12.45
CA ASN A 323 -9.89 -9.67 13.36
C ASN A 323 -8.79 -8.80 14.01
N ALA A 324 -9.21 -7.75 14.73
CA ALA A 324 -8.34 -6.79 15.41
C ALA A 324 -7.19 -7.45 16.21
N ASN A 325 -7.52 -8.49 16.98
CA ASN A 325 -6.58 -9.19 17.87
C ASN A 325 -5.79 -10.31 17.17
N LYS A 326 -6.01 -10.54 15.86
CA LYS A 326 -5.42 -11.65 15.09
C LYS A 326 -5.69 -13.04 15.69
N THR A 327 -6.82 -13.22 16.36
CA THR A 327 -7.24 -14.49 16.97
C THR A 327 -8.22 -15.28 16.11
N LYS A 328 -8.99 -14.61 15.26
CA LYS A 328 -10.04 -15.21 14.43
C LYS A 328 -9.96 -14.74 12.99
N GLU A 329 -10.08 -15.68 12.06
CA GLU A 329 -10.25 -15.39 10.64
C GLU A 329 -11.74 -15.13 10.35
N LEU A 330 -12.02 -13.94 9.84
CA LEU A 330 -13.31 -13.46 9.40
C LEU A 330 -13.44 -13.74 7.90
N LYS A 331 -14.54 -14.39 7.47
CA LYS A 331 -14.77 -14.79 6.07
C LYS A 331 -16.00 -14.13 5.49
N SER A 332 -15.88 -13.57 4.30
CA SER A 332 -17.01 -12.99 3.57
C SER A 332 -17.95 -14.09 3.05
N PRO A 333 -19.25 -13.78 2.87
CA PRO A 333 -20.10 -14.54 1.97
C PRO A 333 -19.48 -14.63 0.56
N PRO A 334 -19.69 -15.72 -0.18
CA PRO A 334 -19.18 -15.86 -1.54
C PRO A 334 -19.95 -14.94 -2.50
N ILE A 335 -19.23 -14.22 -3.35
CA ILE A 335 -19.77 -13.35 -4.41
C ILE A 335 -19.47 -14.00 -5.75
N PHE A 336 -20.41 -13.97 -6.68
CA PHE A 336 -20.26 -14.62 -7.98
C PHE A 336 -20.10 -13.60 -9.11
N ALA A 337 -19.10 -13.81 -9.97
CA ALA A 337 -19.07 -13.14 -11.27
C ALA A 337 -20.01 -13.88 -12.21
N SER A 338 -21.04 -13.18 -12.71
CA SER A 338 -22.05 -13.75 -13.60
C SER A 338 -21.95 -13.15 -14.99
N ILE A 339 -22.30 -13.93 -16.00
CA ILE A 339 -22.32 -13.49 -17.40
C ILE A 339 -23.46 -14.15 -18.17
N LYS A 340 -24.04 -13.42 -19.12
CA LYS A 340 -25.03 -13.98 -20.05
C LYS A 340 -24.32 -14.48 -21.31
N ARG A 341 -24.37 -15.79 -21.57
CA ARG A 341 -23.81 -16.44 -22.76
C ARG A 341 -24.81 -16.30 -23.91
N ILE A 342 -24.49 -15.55 -24.96
CA ILE A 342 -25.40 -15.26 -26.10
C ILE A 342 -24.66 -15.27 -27.44
N GLY A 343 -25.28 -15.84 -28.48
CA GLY A 343 -24.82 -15.80 -29.87
C GLY A 343 -23.30 -15.95 -30.09
N LYS A 344 -22.77 -15.26 -31.13
CA LYS A 344 -21.34 -15.21 -31.50
C LYS A 344 -20.71 -13.83 -31.27
N SER A 345 -21.30 -13.01 -30.40
CA SER A 345 -20.83 -11.64 -30.18
C SER A 345 -19.55 -11.62 -29.34
N THR A 346 -18.58 -10.79 -29.73
CA THR A 346 -17.37 -10.55 -28.93
C THR A 346 -17.75 -9.82 -27.63
N PRO A 347 -17.23 -10.24 -26.45
CA PRO A 347 -17.50 -9.54 -25.21
C PRO A 347 -17.05 -8.07 -25.30
N ILE A 348 -17.96 -7.13 -25.03
CA ILE A 348 -17.60 -5.72 -24.92
C ILE A 348 -16.89 -5.53 -23.58
N GLN A 349 -15.61 -5.20 -23.62
CA GLN A 349 -14.82 -4.98 -22.42
C GLN A 349 -15.22 -3.66 -21.76
N LYS A 350 -15.34 -3.68 -20.43
CA LYS A 350 -15.64 -2.48 -19.64
C LYS A 350 -14.40 -1.58 -19.57
N GLU A 351 -14.60 -0.27 -19.61
CA GLU A 351 -13.54 0.74 -19.55
C GLU A 351 -12.60 0.49 -18.36
N GLU A 352 -13.14 0.21 -17.17
CA GLU A 352 -12.32 0.02 -15.96
C GLU A 352 -11.36 -1.18 -16.09
N VAL A 353 -11.76 -2.22 -16.83
CA VAL A 353 -10.92 -3.40 -17.07
C VAL A 353 -9.81 -3.06 -18.06
N THR A 354 -10.13 -2.27 -19.09
CA THR A 354 -9.14 -1.80 -20.08
C THR A 354 -8.12 -0.88 -19.43
N VAL A 355 -8.57 0.11 -18.65
CA VAL A 355 -7.70 1.06 -17.94
C VAL A 355 -6.78 0.35 -16.95
N GLU A 356 -7.29 -0.62 -16.17
CA GLU A 356 -6.44 -1.38 -15.24
C GLU A 356 -5.44 -2.28 -16.00
N ALA A 357 -5.83 -2.87 -17.12
CA ALA A 357 -4.91 -3.65 -17.96
C ALA A 357 -3.78 -2.76 -18.52
N SER A 358 -4.11 -1.55 -18.99
CA SER A 358 -3.13 -0.56 -19.45
C SER A 358 -2.18 -0.15 -18.32
N ARG A 359 -2.68 0.09 -17.09
CA ARG A 359 -1.84 0.38 -15.92
C ARG A 359 -0.82 -0.74 -15.65
N ILE A 360 -1.25 -2.01 -15.69
CA ILE A 360 -0.36 -3.16 -15.49
C ILE A 360 0.73 -3.19 -16.58
N GLN A 361 0.35 -2.97 -17.84
CA GLN A 361 1.29 -2.96 -18.96
C GLN A 361 2.27 -1.79 -18.87
N THR A 362 1.80 -0.59 -18.51
CA THR A 362 2.65 0.60 -18.31
C THR A 362 3.69 0.36 -17.21
N ALA A 363 3.27 -0.17 -16.06
CA ALA A 363 4.19 -0.49 -14.96
C ALA A 363 5.26 -1.53 -15.38
N GLN A 364 4.86 -2.53 -16.16
CA GLN A 364 5.79 -3.53 -16.71
C GLN A 364 6.80 -2.90 -17.68
N LYS A 365 6.37 -1.97 -18.54
CA LYS A 365 7.25 -1.23 -19.46
C LYS A 365 8.23 -0.32 -18.72
N MET A 366 7.79 0.34 -17.65
CA MET A 366 8.68 1.13 -16.79
C MET A 366 9.75 0.25 -16.13
N LYS A 367 9.39 -0.95 -15.66
CA LYS A 367 10.34 -1.93 -15.12
C LYS A 367 11.34 -2.38 -16.17
N GLU A 368 10.90 -2.71 -17.39
CA GLU A 368 11.77 -3.04 -18.52
C GLU A 368 12.73 -1.90 -18.86
N ALA A 369 12.23 -0.67 -18.92
CA ALA A 369 13.04 0.52 -19.16
C ALA A 369 14.09 0.74 -18.07
N ARG A 370 13.73 0.57 -16.79
CA ARG A 370 14.67 0.63 -15.67
C ARG A 370 15.78 -0.41 -15.82
N ILE A 371 15.43 -1.68 -16.13
CA ILE A 371 16.41 -2.75 -16.31
C ILE A 371 17.37 -2.45 -17.46
N LEU A 372 16.87 -1.87 -18.56
CA LEU A 372 17.71 -1.46 -19.69
C LEU A 372 18.61 -0.27 -19.33
N ALA A 373 18.10 0.71 -18.60
CA ALA A 373 18.89 1.85 -18.12
C ALA A 373 19.97 1.44 -17.11
N ASP A 374 19.67 0.45 -16.24
CA ASP A 374 20.65 -0.18 -15.34
C ASP A 374 21.80 -0.87 -16.10
N GLN A 375 21.55 -1.29 -17.34
CA GLN A 375 22.54 -1.85 -18.27
C GLN A 375 23.17 -0.80 -19.19
N GLU A 376 22.96 0.49 -18.90
CA GLU A 376 23.42 1.64 -19.69
C GLU A 376 22.87 1.68 -21.14
N LYS A 377 21.78 0.96 -21.42
CA LYS A 377 21.08 0.93 -22.73
C LYS A 377 19.97 1.98 -22.77
N PHE A 378 20.33 3.26 -22.69
CA PHE A 378 19.37 4.36 -22.56
C PHE A 378 18.40 4.51 -23.74
N ASP A 379 18.85 4.31 -24.97
CA ASP A 379 17.95 4.42 -26.14
C ASP A 379 16.88 3.31 -26.13
N ALA A 380 17.28 2.08 -25.80
CA ALA A 380 16.35 0.98 -25.62
C ALA A 380 15.38 1.22 -24.45
N ALA A 381 15.87 1.81 -23.35
CA ALA A 381 15.03 2.20 -22.22
C ALA A 381 13.99 3.25 -22.61
N LYS A 382 14.40 4.31 -23.32
CA LYS A 382 13.51 5.36 -23.84
C LYS A 382 12.46 4.78 -24.78
N ASN A 383 12.85 3.86 -25.67
CA ASN A 383 11.90 3.18 -26.57
C ASN A 383 10.81 2.43 -25.80
N LYS A 384 11.13 1.79 -24.67
CA LYS A 384 10.11 1.15 -23.81
C LYS A 384 9.13 2.13 -23.18
N ILE A 385 9.59 3.33 -22.83
CA ILE A 385 8.72 4.40 -22.32
C ILE A 385 7.83 4.95 -23.44
N VAL A 386 8.37 5.17 -24.65
CA VAL A 386 7.57 5.61 -25.80
C VAL A 386 6.54 4.56 -26.21
N GLU A 387 6.92 3.27 -26.23
CA GLU A 387 5.96 2.15 -26.43
C GLU A 387 4.80 2.25 -25.42
N ALA A 388 5.09 2.52 -24.15
CA ALA A 388 4.07 2.67 -23.12
C ALA A 388 3.19 3.91 -23.28
N GLN A 389 3.74 5.03 -23.78
CA GLN A 389 2.98 6.24 -24.07
C GLN A 389 1.97 6.00 -25.21
N ASN A 390 2.42 5.39 -26.30
CA ASN A 390 1.56 5.06 -27.44
C ASN A 390 0.42 4.12 -27.00
N LEU A 391 0.72 3.11 -26.18
CA LEU A 391 -0.29 2.21 -25.64
C LEU A 391 -1.35 2.92 -24.79
N LEU A 392 -1.01 4.01 -24.10
CA LEU A 392 -1.96 4.82 -23.33
C LEU A 392 -2.77 5.77 -24.21
N GLU A 393 -2.23 6.19 -25.36
CA GLU A 393 -2.95 7.00 -26.36
C GLU A 393 -4.00 6.17 -27.11
N ASP A 394 -3.72 4.88 -27.33
CA ASP A 394 -4.62 3.94 -28.00
C ASP A 394 -5.77 3.43 -27.10
N VAL A 395 -5.84 3.85 -25.83
CA VAL A 395 -6.92 3.43 -24.92
C VAL A 395 -8.20 4.17 -25.27
N GLU A 396 -9.18 3.45 -25.81
CA GLU A 396 -10.52 3.96 -26.06
C GLU A 396 -11.27 4.17 -24.72
N ILE A 397 -11.38 5.42 -24.29
CA ILE A 397 -12.12 5.86 -23.10
C ILE A 397 -13.07 7.01 -23.43
N ASP A 398 -14.21 7.07 -22.73
CA ASP A 398 -15.15 8.18 -22.86
C ASP A 398 -14.67 9.37 -22.02
N GLY A 399 -13.98 10.32 -22.65
CA GLY A 399 -13.52 11.55 -22.01
C GLY A 399 -12.16 11.42 -21.30
N ILE A 400 -11.99 12.16 -20.18
CA ILE A 400 -10.72 12.22 -19.46
C ILE A 400 -10.74 11.24 -18.28
N ASN A 401 -9.83 10.26 -18.28
CA ASN A 401 -9.63 9.34 -17.18
C ASN A 401 -8.42 9.75 -16.33
N SER A 402 -8.64 10.01 -15.03
CA SER A 402 -7.60 10.51 -14.12
C SER A 402 -6.40 9.58 -13.97
N LEU A 403 -6.63 8.26 -13.99
CA LEU A 403 -5.57 7.26 -13.88
C LEU A 403 -4.67 7.27 -15.11
N ILE A 404 -5.24 7.39 -16.31
CA ILE A 404 -4.47 7.49 -17.56
C ILE A 404 -3.58 8.74 -17.57
N GLU A 405 -4.11 9.89 -17.14
CA GLU A 405 -3.32 11.13 -17.06
C GLU A 405 -2.20 11.05 -16.02
N ILE A 406 -2.43 10.41 -14.87
CA ILE A 406 -1.39 10.11 -13.88
C ILE A 406 -0.28 9.25 -14.49
N LEU A 407 -0.64 8.17 -15.22
CA LEU A 407 0.32 7.29 -15.87
C LEU A 407 1.14 8.00 -16.96
N LYS A 408 0.49 8.85 -17.78
CA LYS A 408 1.19 9.65 -18.80
C LYS A 408 2.21 10.60 -18.15
N ALA A 409 1.83 11.28 -17.07
CA ALA A 409 2.74 12.15 -16.33
C ALA A 409 3.91 11.37 -15.72
N GLU A 410 3.67 10.15 -15.23
CA GLU A 410 4.71 9.27 -14.71
C GLU A 410 5.72 8.84 -15.78
N LEU A 411 5.23 8.44 -16.96
CA LEU A 411 6.08 8.10 -18.10
C LEU A 411 6.91 9.30 -18.58
N GLN A 412 6.29 10.48 -18.67
CA GLN A 412 6.99 11.71 -19.05
C GLN A 412 8.10 12.05 -18.06
N GLN A 413 7.82 11.95 -16.75
CA GLN A 413 8.82 12.17 -15.71
C GLN A 413 9.97 11.18 -15.81
N PHE A 414 9.68 9.89 -16.05
CA PHE A 414 10.73 8.90 -16.19
C PHE A 414 11.58 9.15 -17.45
N LEU A 415 10.97 9.58 -18.55
CA LEU A 415 11.66 9.95 -19.78
C LEU A 415 12.66 11.10 -19.56
N ILE A 416 12.28 12.11 -18.77
CA ILE A 416 13.19 13.20 -18.35
C ILE A 416 14.41 12.61 -17.64
N PHE A 417 14.20 11.67 -16.73
CA PHE A 417 15.30 11.05 -16.00
C PHE A 417 16.19 10.15 -16.86
N LEU A 418 15.70 9.65 -18.00
CA LEU A 418 16.49 8.87 -18.95
C LEU A 418 17.31 9.73 -19.92
N GLN A 419 17.25 11.07 -19.84
CA GLN A 419 17.98 11.96 -20.75
C GLN A 419 19.50 11.79 -20.70
N SER A 420 20.08 11.56 -19.51
CA SER A 420 21.51 11.28 -19.35
C SER A 420 21.78 10.23 -18.26
N PRO A 421 22.91 9.50 -18.34
CA PRO A 421 23.31 8.55 -17.31
C PRO A 421 23.42 9.16 -15.91
N GLU A 422 23.88 10.41 -15.83
CA GLU A 422 24.06 11.13 -14.55
C GLU A 422 22.72 11.43 -13.90
N ILE A 423 21.73 11.89 -14.66
CA ILE A 423 20.38 12.18 -14.15
C ILE A 423 19.71 10.88 -13.70
N TYR A 424 19.82 9.82 -14.50
CA TYR A 424 19.26 8.52 -14.16
C TYR A 424 19.87 7.96 -12.87
N LYS A 425 21.20 7.97 -12.76
CA LYS A 425 21.90 7.51 -11.55
C LYS A 425 21.48 8.34 -10.35
N LYS A 426 21.47 9.68 -10.46
CA LYS A 426 21.18 10.60 -9.34
C LYS A 426 19.74 10.55 -8.84
N SER A 427 18.75 10.37 -9.71
CA SER A 427 17.33 10.49 -9.35
C SER A 427 16.41 9.51 -10.09
N GLY A 428 16.67 9.24 -11.37
CA GLY A 428 15.80 8.39 -12.19
C GLY A 428 15.61 6.97 -11.69
N ARG A 429 16.67 6.38 -11.15
CA ARG A 429 16.65 5.00 -10.68
C ARG A 429 15.83 4.83 -9.40
N ALA A 430 16.03 5.70 -8.41
CA ALA A 430 15.27 5.69 -7.16
C ALA A 430 13.78 5.95 -7.42
N TYR A 431 13.48 6.93 -8.29
CA TYR A 431 12.13 7.17 -8.79
C TYR A 431 11.50 5.92 -9.40
N ALA A 432 12.22 5.23 -10.31
CA ALA A 432 11.71 4.03 -10.97
C ALA A 432 11.45 2.87 -9.98
N LEU A 433 12.31 2.69 -8.97
CA LEU A 433 12.11 1.66 -7.94
C LEU A 433 10.92 1.97 -7.03
N SER A 434 10.78 3.24 -6.59
CA SER A 434 9.62 3.69 -5.80
C SER A 434 8.32 3.52 -6.60
N SER A 435 8.32 3.90 -7.88
CA SER A 435 7.21 3.67 -8.80
C SER A 435 6.88 2.19 -8.93
N GLU A 436 7.85 1.34 -9.29
CA GLU A 436 7.67 -0.10 -9.48
C GLU A 436 7.00 -0.73 -8.25
N LEU A 437 7.55 -0.50 -7.04
CA LEU A 437 7.01 -1.08 -5.82
C LEU A 437 5.62 -0.52 -5.47
N SER A 438 5.37 0.78 -5.73
CA SER A 438 4.05 1.39 -5.56
C SER A 438 3.00 0.76 -6.48
N HIS A 439 3.34 0.43 -7.73
CA HIS A 439 2.44 -0.28 -8.65
C HIS A 439 2.23 -1.75 -8.31
N GLU A 440 3.29 -2.44 -7.88
CA GLU A 440 3.23 -3.85 -7.45
C GLU A 440 2.32 -3.99 -6.22
N ARG A 441 2.44 -3.06 -5.26
CA ARG A 441 1.65 -3.02 -4.02
C ARG A 441 0.35 -2.21 -4.13
N GLN A 442 0.13 -1.46 -5.21
CA GLN A 442 -1.01 -0.53 -5.35
C GLN A 442 -1.19 0.34 -4.09
N ARG A 443 -0.07 0.86 -3.59
CA ARG A 443 0.00 1.61 -2.34
C ARG A 443 0.82 2.86 -2.57
N HIS A 444 0.37 3.95 -1.95
CA HIS A 444 1.05 5.22 -2.08
C HIS A 444 2.48 5.15 -1.55
N ALA A 445 3.39 5.76 -2.29
CA ALA A 445 4.77 6.02 -1.90
C ALA A 445 5.18 7.38 -2.49
N ALA A 446 6.07 8.09 -1.80
CA ALA A 446 6.61 9.32 -2.36
C ALA A 446 7.53 8.99 -3.54
N LYS A 447 7.38 9.75 -4.63
CA LYS A 447 8.11 9.54 -5.88
C LYS A 447 8.77 10.86 -6.30
N GLY A 448 9.97 11.12 -5.80
CA GLY A 448 10.95 11.99 -6.46
C GLY A 448 10.58 13.47 -6.55
N ASP A 449 9.61 13.84 -7.39
CA ASP A 449 9.23 15.24 -7.60
C ASP A 449 7.95 15.41 -8.43
N ALA A 450 6.96 14.57 -8.17
CA ALA A 450 5.66 14.68 -8.80
C ALA A 450 4.80 15.81 -8.18
N GLU A 451 5.29 17.05 -8.10
CA GLU A 451 4.46 18.23 -7.75
C GLU A 451 3.24 18.37 -8.70
N LYS A 452 3.26 17.69 -9.85
CA LYS A 452 2.21 17.70 -10.88
C LYS A 452 1.44 16.38 -11.03
N THR A 453 1.77 15.33 -10.28
CA THR A 453 1.05 14.05 -10.39
C THR A 453 0.21 13.86 -9.13
N PRO A 454 -1.13 13.80 -9.23
CA PRO A 454 -1.98 13.43 -8.11
C PRO A 454 -1.46 12.17 -7.42
N GLY A 455 -1.55 12.09 -6.09
CA GLY A 455 -1.02 10.99 -5.31
C GLY A 455 -1.64 9.66 -5.74
N MET A 456 -0.97 8.94 -6.63
CA MET A 456 -1.45 7.63 -7.06
C MET A 456 -1.58 6.72 -5.84
N TYR A 457 -2.73 6.06 -5.70
CA TYR A 457 -3.08 5.22 -4.55
C TYR A 457 -3.15 5.95 -3.19
N ALA A 458 -3.11 7.29 -3.15
CA ALA A 458 -3.29 8.04 -1.91
C ALA A 458 -4.74 7.96 -1.45
N THR A 459 -4.95 7.72 -0.16
CA THR A 459 -6.28 7.77 0.46
C THR A 459 -6.64 9.21 0.84
N PRO A 460 -7.92 9.54 1.10
CA PRO A 460 -8.31 10.87 1.55
C PRO A 460 -7.52 11.37 2.77
N ARG A 461 -7.27 10.49 3.76
CA ARG A 461 -6.46 10.82 4.95
C ARG A 461 -5.00 11.14 4.61
N MET A 462 -4.43 10.46 3.61
CA MET A 462 -3.06 10.75 3.14
C MET A 462 -2.97 12.14 2.49
N GLU A 463 -3.93 12.48 1.62
CA GLU A 463 -3.97 13.81 0.98
C GLU A 463 -4.20 14.92 2.01
N GLU A 464 -4.99 14.65 3.05
CA GLU A 464 -5.18 15.61 4.14
C GLU A 464 -3.90 15.81 4.97
N TYR A 465 -3.21 14.72 5.34
CA TYR A 465 -1.95 14.81 6.08
C TYR A 465 -0.85 15.50 5.27
N LYS A 466 -0.85 15.33 3.94
CA LYS A 466 0.02 16.10 3.04
C LYS A 466 -0.22 17.61 3.23
N LYS A 467 -1.46 18.09 3.05
CA LYS A 467 -1.83 19.51 3.20
C LYS A 467 -1.48 20.04 4.58
N GLN A 468 -1.79 19.27 5.63
CA GLN A 468 -1.50 19.66 7.00
C GLN A 468 0.00 19.76 7.26
N SER A 469 0.82 18.85 6.70
CA SER A 469 2.28 18.90 6.85
C SER A 469 2.89 20.11 6.12
N GLU A 470 2.37 20.46 4.93
CA GLU A 470 2.78 21.65 4.17
C GLU A 470 2.42 22.93 4.93
N SER A 471 1.21 22.96 5.50
CA SER A 471 0.73 24.05 6.36
C SER A 471 1.56 24.20 7.65
N PHE A 472 1.94 23.08 8.27
CA PHE A 472 2.80 23.06 9.45
C PHE A 472 4.22 23.56 9.13
N ALA A 473 4.75 23.21 7.96
CA ALA A 473 6.04 23.72 7.51
C ALA A 473 6.05 25.26 7.37
N GLN A 474 4.88 25.88 7.15
CA GLN A 474 4.66 27.33 7.13
C GLN A 474 4.37 27.94 8.52
N GLY A 475 4.45 27.15 9.59
CA GLY A 475 4.27 27.62 10.98
C GLY A 475 2.83 27.61 11.50
N LYS A 476 1.87 27.03 10.77
CA LYS A 476 0.49 26.87 11.27
C LYS A 476 0.41 25.71 12.27
N PRO A 477 -0.53 25.74 13.24
CA PRO A 477 -0.73 24.62 14.16
C PRO A 477 -1.15 23.35 13.43
N VAL A 478 -0.76 22.19 13.98
CA VAL A 478 -1.15 20.87 13.48
C VAL A 478 -2.46 20.48 14.15
N PRO A 479 -3.51 20.12 13.39
CA PRO A 479 -4.73 19.55 13.97
C PRO A 479 -4.42 18.25 14.71
N THR A 480 -5.06 18.04 15.85
CA THR A 480 -4.96 16.80 16.63
C THR A 480 -5.66 15.64 15.92
N ALA A 481 -5.34 14.40 16.31
CA ALA A 481 -6.03 13.22 15.78
C ALA A 481 -7.56 13.28 16.00
N ALA A 482 -7.99 13.77 17.17
CA ALA A 482 -9.41 13.89 17.51
C ALA A 482 -10.15 14.94 16.65
N GLU A 483 -9.48 16.03 16.28
CA GLU A 483 -10.03 17.04 15.37
C GLU A 483 -10.21 16.48 13.96
N ASP A 484 -9.21 15.76 13.44
CA ASP A 484 -9.34 15.11 12.14
C ASP A 484 -10.51 14.11 12.13
N ASP A 485 -10.64 13.28 13.18
CA ASP A 485 -11.67 12.25 13.24
C ASP A 485 -13.08 12.86 13.30
N LYS A 486 -13.20 14.04 13.91
CA LYS A 486 -14.44 14.83 13.92
C LYS A 486 -14.74 15.39 12.53
N GLU A 487 -13.74 15.94 11.85
CA GLU A 487 -13.90 16.50 10.49
C GLU A 487 -14.24 15.40 9.47
N GLU A 488 -13.59 14.25 9.56
CA GLU A 488 -13.84 13.08 8.72
C GLU A 488 -15.27 12.54 8.92
N ALA A 489 -15.73 12.45 10.17
CA ALA A 489 -17.11 12.04 10.46
C ALA A 489 -18.17 13.04 9.96
N LEU A 490 -17.82 14.33 9.84
CA LEU A 490 -18.70 15.34 9.24
C LEU A 490 -18.71 15.26 7.71
N ALA A 491 -17.58 14.93 7.10
CA ALA A 491 -17.43 14.80 5.65
C ALA A 491 -18.05 13.50 5.09
N ASP A 492 -17.99 12.40 5.85
CA ASP A 492 -18.61 11.11 5.50
C ASP A 492 -19.46 10.56 6.67
N PRO A 493 -20.69 11.09 6.88
CA PRO A 493 -21.56 10.67 7.99
C PRO A 493 -21.97 9.18 7.96
N ILE A 494 -21.90 8.55 6.79
CA ILE A 494 -22.27 7.14 6.59
C ILE A 494 -21.04 6.23 6.73
N GLY A 495 -19.83 6.77 6.62
CA GLY A 495 -18.55 6.06 6.76
C GLY A 495 -18.53 5.01 7.89
N PRO A 496 -18.87 5.38 9.13
CA PRO A 496 -18.86 4.45 10.27
C PRO A 496 -19.76 3.21 10.12
N ILE A 497 -20.86 3.31 9.36
CA ILE A 497 -21.81 2.20 9.15
C ILE A 497 -21.71 1.59 7.75
N SER A 498 -20.89 2.17 6.86
CA SER A 498 -20.79 1.79 5.44
C SER A 498 -20.39 0.33 5.25
N GLY A 499 -19.49 -0.18 6.10
CA GLY A 499 -19.08 -1.59 6.10
C GLY A 499 -20.21 -2.56 6.42
N ALA A 500 -20.93 -2.31 7.52
CA ALA A 500 -22.09 -3.11 7.92
C ALA A 500 -23.20 -3.04 6.86
N LEU A 501 -23.49 -1.85 6.34
CA LEU A 501 -24.49 -1.65 5.29
C LEU A 501 -24.12 -2.40 4.00
N SER A 502 -22.86 -2.31 3.57
CA SER A 502 -22.37 -3.00 2.37
C SER A 502 -22.53 -4.52 2.50
N LEU A 503 -22.24 -5.07 3.68
CA LEU A 503 -22.42 -6.50 3.94
C LEU A 503 -23.89 -6.92 3.86
N GLN A 504 -24.80 -6.17 4.50
CA GLN A 504 -26.23 -6.49 4.49
C GLN A 504 -26.84 -6.40 3.09
N ILE A 505 -26.46 -5.38 2.32
CA ILE A 505 -26.86 -5.25 0.91
C ILE A 505 -26.36 -6.47 0.10
N GLN A 506 -25.12 -6.89 0.32
CA GLN A 506 -24.53 -8.03 -0.38
C GLN A 506 -25.28 -9.34 -0.08
N ILE A 507 -25.62 -9.58 1.19
CA ILE A 507 -26.42 -10.74 1.61
C ILE A 507 -27.80 -10.71 0.93
N ALA A 508 -28.46 -9.55 0.90
CA ALA A 508 -29.76 -9.39 0.26
C ALA A 508 -29.71 -9.66 -1.26
N ILE A 509 -28.70 -9.12 -1.96
CA ILE A 509 -28.47 -9.39 -3.39
C ILE A 509 -28.30 -10.90 -3.62
N GLN A 510 -27.53 -11.58 -2.78
CA GLN A 510 -27.29 -13.01 -2.91
C GLN A 510 -28.53 -13.86 -2.68
N ALA A 511 -29.37 -13.48 -1.70
CA ALA A 511 -30.66 -14.12 -1.49
C ALA A 511 -31.57 -13.95 -2.71
N LEU A 512 -31.65 -12.75 -3.28
CA LEU A 512 -32.44 -12.47 -4.49
C LEU A 512 -31.93 -13.25 -5.71
N MET A 513 -30.61 -13.32 -5.93
CA MET A 513 -30.03 -14.13 -7.01
C MET A 513 -30.33 -15.61 -6.85
N SER A 514 -30.30 -16.12 -5.61
CA SER A 514 -30.64 -17.52 -5.33
C SER A 514 -32.10 -17.81 -5.66
N ILE A 515 -33.02 -16.88 -5.33
CA ILE A 515 -34.43 -16.98 -5.72
C ILE A 515 -34.59 -16.95 -7.24
N GLN A 516 -33.90 -16.05 -7.95
CA GLN A 516 -33.96 -15.98 -9.41
C GLN A 516 -33.49 -17.29 -10.06
N ASN A 517 -32.39 -17.87 -9.59
CA ASN A 517 -31.89 -19.15 -10.10
C ASN A 517 -32.91 -20.28 -9.92
N ILE A 518 -33.64 -20.31 -8.79
CA ILE A 518 -34.72 -21.28 -8.57
C ILE A 518 -35.83 -21.07 -9.60
N LEU A 519 -36.25 -19.83 -9.83
CA LEU A 519 -37.28 -19.49 -10.82
C LEU A 519 -36.86 -19.87 -12.25
N ASP A 520 -35.63 -19.55 -12.65
CA ASP A 520 -35.08 -19.89 -13.96
C ASP A 520 -34.97 -21.41 -14.17
N SER A 521 -34.65 -22.16 -13.11
CA SER A 521 -34.62 -23.63 -13.14
C SER A 521 -36.01 -24.28 -13.19
N ALA A 522 -37.04 -23.56 -12.74
CA ALA A 522 -38.42 -24.02 -12.70
C ALA A 522 -39.22 -23.61 -13.96
N ALA A 523 -38.69 -22.74 -14.81
CA ALA A 523 -39.32 -22.35 -16.06
C ALA A 523 -39.36 -23.55 -17.04
N PRO A 524 -40.55 -24.03 -17.46
CA PRO A 524 -40.65 -25.08 -18.45
C PRO A 524 -40.16 -24.55 -19.81
N TYR A 525 -39.25 -25.30 -20.44
CA TYR A 525 -38.74 -25.06 -21.80
C TYR A 525 -39.83 -24.95 -22.86
#